data_AF-A0A3D6C2P2-F1
#
_entry.id   AF-A0A3D6C2P2-F1
#
_cell.length_a   1.000
_cell.length_b   1.000
_cell.length_c   1.000
_cell.angle_alpha   90.00
_cell.angle_beta   90.00
_cell.angle_gamma   90.00
#
_symmetry.space_group_name_H-M   'P 1'
#
loop_
_entity.id
_entity.type
_entity.pdbx_description
1 polymer ?
#
loop_
_entity_poly.entity_id
_entity_poly.type
_entity_poly.pdbx_seq_one_letter_code
_entity_poly.pdbx_strand_id
1 'polypeptide(L)' 'DRRRPGQSAVATQRSESDRVEIQSGVENGKTLGTPISMFVPNRDQIPGDYSDMADIPRPSHADFTYQKK' A
#
# COMPACT_ATOMS: atom_id res chain seq x y z
N ASP A 1 1.79 -2.53 -12.48
CA ASP A 1 1.26 -1.32 -13.13
C ASP A 1 -0.25 -1.15 -13.15
N ARG A 2 -1.07 -2.19 -13.37
CA ARG A 2 -2.54 -2.05 -13.32
C ARG A 2 -3.12 -1.58 -11.98
N ARG A 3 -2.38 -1.73 -10.88
CA ARG A 3 -2.78 -1.35 -9.51
C ARG A 3 -2.42 0.11 -9.16
N ARG A 4 -1.56 0.76 -9.93
CA ARG A 4 -1.10 2.11 -9.59
C ARG A 4 -2.25 3.12 -9.77
N PRO A 5 -2.45 4.06 -8.83
CA PRO A 5 -3.31 5.21 -9.04
C PRO A 5 -2.74 6.11 -10.16
N GLY A 6 -3.58 6.94 -10.78
CA GLY A 6 -3.18 7.82 -11.89
C GLY A 6 -3.61 7.37 -13.30
N GLN A 7 -4.45 6.33 -13.42
CA GLN A 7 -5.06 5.95 -14.71
C GLN A 7 -6.17 6.92 -15.20
N SER A 8 -6.52 7.93 -14.39
CA SER A 8 -7.52 8.95 -14.71
C SER A 8 -7.18 10.25 -14.00
N ALA A 9 -7.58 11.40 -14.56
CA ALA A 9 -7.24 12.74 -14.06
C ALA A 9 -7.77 13.08 -12.64
N VAL A 10 -8.63 12.22 -12.08
CA VAL A 10 -9.26 12.37 -10.75
C VAL A 10 -8.54 11.53 -9.68
N ALA A 11 -7.62 10.63 -10.08
CA ALA A 11 -6.89 9.79 -9.14
C ALA A 11 -5.66 10.53 -8.58
N THR A 12 -5.23 10.12 -7.38
CA THR A 12 -4.03 10.69 -6.73
C THR A 12 -2.80 10.53 -7.62
N GLN A 13 -2.00 11.59 -7.74
CA GLN A 13 -0.78 11.64 -8.56
C GLN A 13 0.40 10.85 -7.96
N ARG A 14 0.17 10.01 -6.94
CA ARG A 14 1.24 9.27 -6.28
C ARG A 14 1.83 8.27 -7.26
N SER A 15 3.08 8.48 -7.63
CA SER A 15 3.80 7.63 -8.57
C SER A 15 4.61 6.60 -7.79
N GLU A 16 3.93 5.85 -6.91
CA GLU A 16 4.57 4.74 -6.23
C GLU A 16 5.01 3.73 -7.29
N SER A 17 6.32 3.61 -7.49
CA SER A 17 6.86 2.50 -8.24
C SER A 17 6.51 1.23 -7.45
N ASP A 18 5.40 0.55 -7.81
CA ASP A 18 4.99 -0.77 -7.32
C ASP A 18 6.09 -1.82 -7.62
N ARG A 19 7.28 -1.62 -7.07
CA ARG A 19 8.43 -2.49 -7.26
C ARG A 19 8.44 -3.45 -6.09
N VAL A 20 8.02 -4.66 -6.38
CA VAL A 20 8.07 -5.75 -5.42
C VAL A 20 9.50 -6.23 -5.27
N GLU A 21 9.96 -6.34 -4.04
CA GLU A 21 11.21 -7.01 -3.66
C GLU A 21 10.86 -8.38 -3.09
N ILE A 22 11.38 -9.45 -3.70
CA ILE A 22 11.18 -10.81 -3.20
C ILE A 22 12.25 -11.09 -2.15
N GLN A 23 11.84 -11.39 -0.93
CA GLN A 23 12.73 -11.62 0.21
C GLN A 23 12.97 -13.11 0.47
N SER A 24 12.06 -14.00 0.04
CA SER A 24 12.20 -15.45 0.25
C SER A 24 11.39 -16.26 -0.77
N GLY A 25 11.64 -17.57 -0.82
CA GLY A 25 10.80 -18.54 -1.55
C GLY A 25 11.01 -18.62 -3.06
N VAL A 26 11.93 -17.82 -3.61
CA VAL A 26 12.29 -17.82 -5.04
C VAL A 26 13.80 -17.81 -5.21
N GLU A 27 14.30 -18.64 -6.12
CA GLU A 27 15.69 -18.65 -6.57
C GLU A 27 15.73 -18.78 -8.11
N ASN A 28 16.58 -18.00 -8.78
CA ASN A 28 16.74 -18.03 -10.25
C ASN A 28 15.40 -17.90 -11.02
N GLY A 29 14.46 -17.13 -10.47
CA GLY A 29 13.13 -16.93 -11.06
C GLY A 29 12.18 -18.14 -10.92
N LYS A 30 12.53 -19.15 -10.11
CA LYS A 30 11.72 -20.33 -9.84
C LYS A 30 11.37 -20.42 -8.36
N THR A 31 10.17 -20.90 -8.06
CA THR A 31 9.71 -21.08 -6.68
C THR A 31 10.39 -22.28 -6.04
N LEU A 32 10.69 -22.18 -4.75
CA LEU A 32 11.35 -23.23 -3.98
C LEU A 32 10.36 -24.15 -3.25
N GLY A 33 9.06 -23.85 -3.30
CA GLY A 33 8.01 -24.55 -2.53
C GLY A 33 7.90 -24.11 -1.06
N THR A 34 8.79 -23.22 -0.61
CA THR A 34 8.74 -22.57 0.70
C THR A 34 7.99 -21.23 0.65
N PRO A 35 7.61 -20.64 1.80
CA PRO A 35 6.88 -19.37 1.82
C PRO A 35 7.59 -18.25 1.04
N ILE A 36 6.84 -17.58 0.16
CA ILE A 36 7.31 -16.47 -0.66
C ILE A 36 6.98 -15.16 0.06
N SER A 37 8.01 -14.46 0.52
CA SER A 37 7.87 -13.11 1.09
C SER A 37 8.10 -12.05 0.02
N MET A 38 7.21 -11.05 -0.01
CA MET A 38 7.23 -9.94 -0.95
C MET A 38 7.08 -8.62 -0.19
N PHE A 39 7.96 -7.67 -0.46
CA PHE A 39 7.95 -6.35 0.14
C PHE A 39 7.74 -5.28 -0.92
N VAL A 40 6.86 -4.31 -0.64
CA VAL A 40 6.64 -3.15 -1.51
C VAL A 40 6.89 -1.90 -0.68
N PRO A 41 7.99 -1.15 -0.94
CA PRO A 41 8.29 0.05 -0.18
C PRO A 41 7.32 1.17 -0.55
N ASN A 42 6.70 1.79 0.46
CA ASN A 42 5.95 3.03 0.29
C ASN A 42 6.93 4.22 0.25
N ARG A 43 7.27 4.69 -0.96
CA ARG A 43 8.28 5.74 -1.16
C ARG A 43 7.71 7.17 -1.16
N ASP A 44 6.43 7.32 -1.43
CA ASP A 44 5.76 8.62 -1.55
C ASP A 44 4.88 8.94 -0.33
N GLN A 45 5.19 8.35 0.82
CA GLN A 45 4.48 8.63 2.06
C GLN A 45 4.80 10.04 2.55
N ILE A 46 3.85 10.96 2.44
CA ILE A 46 3.91 12.28 3.06
C ILE A 46 3.25 12.18 4.44
N PRO A 47 3.99 12.30 5.56
CA PRO A 47 3.45 12.08 6.90
C PRO A 47 2.37 13.09 7.32
N GLY A 48 2.38 14.29 6.73
CA GLY A 48 1.47 15.39 7.10
C GLY A 48 0.00 15.16 6.70
N ASP A 49 -0.26 14.42 5.61
CA ASP A 49 -1.62 14.24 5.04
C ASP A 49 -2.60 13.48 5.97
N TYR A 50 -2.10 12.84 7.02
CA TYR A 50 -2.90 11.97 7.90
C TYR A 50 -3.08 12.53 9.32
N SER A 51 -2.47 13.68 9.64
CA SER A 51 -2.43 14.21 11.00
C SER A 51 -3.74 14.86 11.45
N ASP A 52 -4.46 15.53 10.55
CA ASP A 52 -5.67 16.31 10.89
C ASP A 52 -6.95 15.47 11.04
N MET A 53 -6.92 14.18 10.66
CA MET A 53 -8.10 13.29 10.64
C MET A 53 -8.04 12.16 11.68
N ALA A 54 -7.15 12.26 12.67
CA ALA A 54 -6.97 11.23 13.69
C ALA A 54 -8.18 11.12 14.65
N ASP A 55 -8.84 12.26 14.92
CA ASP A 55 -9.86 12.34 15.97
C ASP A 55 -11.30 12.16 15.47
N ILE A 56 -11.56 12.36 14.16
CA ILE A 56 -12.91 12.32 13.59
C ILE A 56 -13.00 11.18 12.57
N PRO A 57 -13.83 10.13 12.83
CA PRO A 57 -14.00 9.04 11.89
C PRO A 57 -14.67 9.57 10.61
N ARG A 58 -14.07 9.29 9.45
CA ARG A 58 -14.61 9.75 8.18
C ARG A 58 -15.85 8.93 7.80
N PRO A 59 -16.93 9.57 7.30
CA PRO A 59 -18.11 8.85 6.84
C PRO A 59 -17.75 7.79 5.80
N SER A 60 -18.31 6.58 5.94
CA SER A 60 -18.02 5.42 5.08
C SER A 60 -16.58 4.86 5.14
N HIS A 61 -15.74 5.29 6.09
CA HIS A 61 -14.41 4.72 6.31
C HIS A 61 -14.39 3.75 7.50
N ALA A 62 -13.40 2.86 7.54
CA ALA A 62 -13.23 1.86 8.60
C ALA A 62 -12.74 2.44 9.95
N ASP A 63 -12.58 3.76 10.05
CA ASP A 63 -11.98 4.43 11.21
C ASP A 63 -12.76 4.08 12.50
N PHE A 64 -14.10 4.14 12.45
CA PHE A 64 -14.96 3.83 13.60
C PHE A 64 -15.01 2.34 13.96
N THR A 65 -15.03 1.46 12.95
CA THR A 65 -15.11 0.01 13.20
C THR A 65 -13.83 -0.54 13.80
N TYR A 66 -12.67 0.01 13.45
CA TYR A 66 -11.40 -0.33 14.12
C TYR A 66 -11.35 0.16 15.57
N GLN A 67 -11.85 1.37 15.88
CA GLN A 67 -11.84 1.89 17.26
C GLN A 67 -12.79 1.14 18.20
N LYS A 68 -13.84 0.52 17.67
CA LYS A 68 -14.89 -0.17 18.45
C LYS A 68 -14.73 -1.69 18.52
N LYS A 69 -13.75 -2.27 17.81
CA LYS A 69 -13.48 -3.71 17.76
C LYS A 69 -12.39 -4.10 18.75
#